data_AF-A0A2N5UQC6-F1
#
_entry.id   AF-A0A2N5UQC6-F1
#
_cell.length_a   1.000
_cell.length_b   1.000
_cell.length_c   1.000
_cell.angle_alpha   90.00
_cell.angle_beta   90.00
_cell.angle_gamma   90.00
#
_symmetry.space_group_name_H-M   'P 1'
#
loop_
_entity.id
_entity.type
_entity.pdbx_description
1 polymer ?
#
loop_
_entity_poly.entity_id
_entity_poly.type
_entity_poly.pdbx_seq_one_letter_code
_entity_poly.pdbx_strand_id
1 'polypeptide(L)'
;KSVTGDAYKALVKRIQFGGDEVVEAKSGAGSATLSMAYAAAVFTESLLKALGGVKGIIEPTFVKSHLYEKEGVEYFASNVELGPEGVGKILPIGSVSKEEQELINACLPELKKNIEKGVKFVQGRQ
;
A
#
# COMPACT_ATOMS: atom_id res chain seq x y z
N LYS A 1 -18.51 10.15 4.59
CA LYS A 1 -18.20 9.17 3.53
C LYS A 1 -19.52 8.78 2.87
N SER A 2 -19.57 8.76 1.53
CA SER A 2 -20.84 8.64 0.76
C SER A 2 -21.25 7.19 0.43
N VAL A 3 -20.32 6.23 0.51
CA VAL A 3 -20.58 4.79 0.25
C VAL A 3 -20.62 4.05 1.58
N THR A 4 -21.68 3.27 1.84
CA THR A 4 -21.91 2.55 3.09
C THR A 4 -22.52 1.16 2.84
N GLY A 5 -22.62 0.34 3.90
CA GLY A 5 -23.32 -0.95 3.86
C GLY A 5 -22.69 -1.97 2.90
N ASP A 6 -23.53 -2.71 2.18
CA ASP A 6 -23.07 -3.77 1.27
C ASP A 6 -22.29 -3.23 0.06
N ALA A 7 -22.65 -2.03 -0.42
CA ALA A 7 -21.90 -1.38 -1.50
C ALA A 7 -20.45 -1.07 -1.07
N TYR A 8 -20.25 -0.65 0.19
CA TYR A 8 -18.91 -0.44 0.75
C TYR A 8 -18.13 -1.75 0.84
N LYS A 9 -18.74 -2.81 1.38
CA LYS A 9 -18.09 -4.13 1.49
C LYS A 9 -17.71 -4.72 0.12
N ALA A 10 -18.60 -4.61 -0.86
CA ALA A 10 -18.34 -5.05 -2.23
C ALA A 10 -17.18 -4.27 -2.86
N LEU A 11 -17.14 -2.95 -2.64
CA LEU A 11 -16.04 -2.09 -3.10
C LEU A 11 -14.70 -2.49 -2.46
N VAL A 12 -14.66 -2.63 -1.12
CA VAL A 12 -13.44 -3.04 -0.40
C VAL A 12 -12.94 -4.40 -0.91
N LYS A 13 -13.84 -5.38 -1.03
CA LYS A 13 -13.48 -6.71 -1.54
C LYS A 13 -12.91 -6.63 -2.96
N ARG A 14 -13.56 -5.90 -3.85
CA ARG A 14 -13.11 -5.75 -5.24
C ARG A 14 -11.73 -5.08 -5.33
N ILE A 15 -11.43 -4.14 -4.44
CA ILE A 15 -10.10 -3.50 -4.37
C ILE A 15 -9.05 -4.51 -3.89
N GLN A 16 -9.34 -5.26 -2.82
CA GLN A 16 -8.40 -6.24 -2.23
C GLN A 16 -8.09 -7.40 -3.19
N PHE A 17 -9.07 -7.85 -3.96
CA PHE A 17 -8.96 -9.02 -4.86
C PHE A 17 -8.88 -8.64 -6.35
N GLY A 18 -8.70 -7.37 -6.68
CA GLY A 18 -8.69 -6.91 -8.08
C GLY A 18 -7.58 -7.54 -8.93
N GLY A 19 -6.45 -7.93 -8.31
CA GLY A 19 -5.39 -8.68 -8.99
C GLY A 19 -5.83 -10.10 -9.38
N ASP A 20 -6.52 -10.78 -8.47
CA ASP A 20 -7.04 -12.13 -8.69
C ASP A 20 -8.12 -12.13 -9.76
N GLU A 21 -9.03 -11.14 -9.77
CA GLU A 21 -10.01 -10.95 -10.84
C GLU A 21 -9.35 -10.84 -12.23
N VAL A 22 -8.18 -10.19 -12.32
CA VAL A 22 -7.44 -10.09 -13.60
C VAL A 22 -6.78 -11.41 -13.97
N VAL A 23 -6.25 -12.16 -13.01
CA VAL A 23 -5.66 -13.50 -13.26
C VAL A 23 -6.74 -14.46 -13.76
N GLU A 24 -7.91 -14.47 -13.12
CA GLU A 24 -9.06 -15.26 -13.54
C GLU A 24 -9.53 -14.87 -14.95
N ALA A 25 -9.67 -13.57 -15.23
CA ALA A 25 -10.06 -13.07 -16.55
C ALA A 25 -9.04 -13.43 -17.65
N LYS A 26 -7.77 -13.59 -17.29
CA LYS A 26 -6.70 -14.06 -18.18
C LYS A 26 -6.55 -15.59 -18.19
N SER A 27 -7.47 -16.33 -17.58
CA SER A 27 -7.43 -17.80 -17.47
C SER A 27 -6.10 -18.33 -16.92
N GLY A 28 -5.52 -17.61 -15.95
CA GLY A 28 -4.24 -17.98 -15.34
C GLY A 28 -2.99 -17.63 -16.15
N ALA A 29 -3.12 -17.02 -17.33
CA ALA A 29 -1.98 -16.65 -18.21
C ALA A 29 -1.17 -15.43 -17.71
N GLY A 30 -1.24 -15.11 -16.42
CA GLY A 30 -0.56 -13.98 -15.78
C GLY A 30 -1.51 -12.93 -15.20
N SER A 31 -0.95 -11.99 -14.45
CA SER A 31 -1.69 -10.95 -13.72
C SER A 31 -1.77 -9.62 -14.48
N ALA A 32 -2.16 -8.54 -13.80
CA ALA A 32 -2.24 -7.19 -14.34
C ALA A 32 -0.88 -6.69 -14.88
N THR A 33 -0.82 -6.39 -16.17
CA THR A 33 0.39 -5.90 -16.86
C THR A 33 0.26 -4.43 -17.23
N LEU A 34 -0.69 -4.09 -18.12
CA LEU A 34 -0.86 -2.73 -18.63
C LEU A 34 -1.26 -1.74 -17.53
N SER A 35 -2.20 -2.11 -16.67
CA SER A 35 -2.62 -1.28 -15.54
C SER A 35 -1.50 -1.08 -14.52
N MET A 36 -0.68 -2.11 -14.28
CA MET A 36 0.48 -1.99 -13.41
C MET A 36 1.57 -1.10 -14.01
N ALA A 37 1.83 -1.21 -15.33
CA ALA A 37 2.77 -0.33 -16.02
C ALA A 37 2.32 1.14 -15.95
N TYR A 38 1.01 1.39 -16.11
CA TYR A 38 0.45 2.73 -15.93
C TYR A 38 0.60 3.23 -14.48
N ALA A 39 0.24 2.43 -13.48
CA ALA A 39 0.39 2.80 -12.07
C ALA A 39 1.85 3.11 -11.70
N ALA A 40 2.80 2.30 -12.19
CA ALA A 40 4.23 2.53 -12.01
C ALA A 40 4.70 3.82 -12.68
N ALA A 41 4.21 4.12 -13.89
CA ALA A 41 4.53 5.37 -14.59
C ALA A 41 4.03 6.60 -13.83
N VAL A 42 2.78 6.57 -13.34
CA VAL A 42 2.20 7.66 -12.53
C VAL A 42 3.01 7.91 -11.26
N PHE A 43 3.29 6.85 -10.49
CA PHE A 43 4.08 6.99 -9.26
C PHE A 43 5.50 7.49 -9.55
N THR A 44 6.14 6.99 -10.61
CA THR A 44 7.48 7.42 -11.01
C THR A 44 7.50 8.88 -11.44
N GLU A 45 6.47 9.34 -12.15
CA GLU A 45 6.34 10.77 -12.51
C GLU A 45 6.22 11.66 -11.26
N SER A 46 5.41 11.26 -10.28
CA SER A 46 5.31 11.95 -8.99
C SER A 46 6.66 12.00 -8.27
N LEU A 47 7.40 10.89 -8.24
CA LEU A 47 8.74 10.85 -7.66
C LEU A 47 9.72 11.76 -8.39
N LEU A 48 9.74 11.74 -9.73
CA LEU A 48 10.63 12.60 -10.54
C LEU A 48 10.34 14.09 -10.33
N LYS A 49 9.07 14.48 -10.22
CA LYS A 49 8.69 15.86 -9.90
C LYS A 49 9.18 16.27 -8.50
N ALA A 50 9.04 15.38 -7.52
CA ALA A 50 9.52 15.63 -6.16
C ALA A 50 11.06 15.76 -6.10
N LEU A 51 11.76 14.90 -6.83
CA LEU A 51 13.22 14.99 -7.04
C LEU A 51 13.62 16.32 -7.70
N GLY A 52 12.80 16.81 -8.64
CA GLY A 52 12.95 18.12 -9.28
C GLY A 52 12.59 19.32 -8.38
N GLY A 53 12.25 19.10 -7.11
CA GLY A 53 11.98 20.16 -6.13
C GLY A 53 10.52 20.62 -6.04
N VAL A 54 9.60 19.95 -6.76
CA VAL A 54 8.15 20.22 -6.61
C VAL A 54 7.69 19.73 -5.23
N LYS A 55 7.04 20.62 -4.47
CA LYS A 55 6.56 20.34 -3.11
C LYS A 55 5.10 19.92 -3.09
N GLY A 56 4.66 19.29 -2.00
CA GLY A 56 3.27 18.91 -1.79
C GLY A 56 2.81 17.69 -2.60
N ILE A 57 3.76 16.90 -3.13
CA ILE A 57 3.45 15.65 -3.82
C ILE A 57 3.21 14.57 -2.76
N ILE A 58 1.97 14.09 -2.69
CA ILE A 58 1.56 13.08 -1.72
C ILE A 58 1.16 11.80 -2.47
N GLU A 59 1.80 10.69 -2.13
CA GLU A 59 1.54 9.38 -2.73
C GLU A 59 1.44 8.29 -1.65
N PRO A 60 0.49 7.35 -1.75
CA PRO A 60 0.47 6.17 -0.87
C PRO A 60 1.60 5.21 -1.26
N THR A 61 2.54 4.96 -0.34
CA THR A 61 3.71 4.11 -0.63
C THR A 61 4.00 3.17 0.54
N PHE A 62 4.38 1.92 0.24
CA PHE A 62 4.85 0.95 1.24
C PHE A 62 6.33 1.17 1.55
N VAL A 63 6.61 1.72 2.72
CA VAL A 63 7.98 2.11 3.15
C VAL A 63 8.21 1.72 4.61
N LYS A 64 9.46 1.79 5.06
CA LYS A 64 9.77 1.69 6.49
C LYS A 64 9.01 2.79 7.23
N SER A 65 8.19 2.43 8.19
CA SER A 65 7.21 3.34 8.79
C SER A 65 7.14 3.17 10.30
N HIS A 66 7.02 4.30 11.00
CA HIS A 66 6.86 4.35 12.45
C HIS A 66 5.40 4.23 12.90
N LEU A 67 4.44 4.24 11.96
CA LEU A 67 3.00 4.32 12.26
C LEU A 67 2.48 3.12 13.05
N TYR A 68 3.01 1.93 12.79
CA TYR A 68 2.62 0.68 13.45
C TYR A 68 3.83 -0.11 14.00
N GLU A 69 4.91 0.61 14.31
CA GLU A 69 6.15 0.01 14.83
C GLU A 69 5.93 -0.61 16.21
N LYS A 70 5.02 -0.04 17.03
CA LYS A 70 4.67 -0.56 18.36
C LYS A 70 3.94 -1.91 18.29
N GLU A 71 3.23 -2.14 17.19
CA GLU A 71 2.54 -3.37 16.86
C GLU A 71 3.49 -4.40 16.20
N GLY A 72 4.76 -4.03 16.02
CA GLY A 72 5.80 -4.86 15.41
C GLY A 72 5.74 -4.89 13.89
N VAL A 73 5.14 -3.87 13.26
CA VAL A 73 5.06 -3.73 11.81
C VAL A 73 6.00 -2.61 11.36
N GLU A 74 7.20 -2.99 10.93
CA GLU A 74 8.27 -2.06 10.56
C GLU A 74 8.08 -1.38 9.18
N TYR A 75 7.22 -1.96 8.32
CA TYR A 75 6.91 -1.43 7.00
C TYR A 75 5.39 -1.34 6.82
N PHE A 76 4.91 -0.20 6.35
CA PHE A 76 3.47 0.03 6.18
C PHE A 76 3.20 0.98 5.01
N ALA A 77 2.08 0.77 4.31
CA ALA A 77 1.64 1.65 3.24
C ALA A 77 0.78 2.79 3.79
N SER A 78 1.23 4.02 3.60
CA SER A 78 0.50 5.23 4.02
C SER A 78 0.82 6.37 3.09
N ASN A 79 0.06 7.47 3.18
CA ASN A 79 0.39 8.67 2.44
C ASN A 79 1.72 9.23 2.91
N VAL A 80 2.62 9.47 1.97
CA VAL A 80 3.90 10.13 2.22
C VAL A 80 4.01 11.36 1.36
N GLU A 81 4.56 12.44 1.92
CA GLU A 81 5.02 13.58 1.15
C GLU A 81 6.41 13.25 0.58
N LEU A 82 6.51 13.26 -0.75
CA LEU A 82 7.76 13.06 -1.47
C LEU A 82 8.55 14.37 -1.56
N GLY A 83 9.87 14.26 -1.57
CA GLY A 83 10.78 15.39 -1.72
C GLY A 83 12.07 15.03 -2.46
N PRO A 84 13.04 15.96 -2.50
CA PRO A 84 14.29 15.79 -3.25
C PRO A 84 15.14 14.57 -2.85
N GLU A 85 14.95 14.06 -1.64
CA GLU A 85 15.67 12.90 -1.10
C GLU A 85 14.78 11.63 -1.00
N GLY A 86 13.68 11.59 -1.74
CA GLY A 86 12.72 10.49 -1.72
C GLY A 86 11.57 10.74 -0.73
N VAL A 87 11.40 9.89 0.27
CA VAL A 87 10.34 10.06 1.28
C VAL A 87 10.72 11.19 2.23
N GLY A 88 10.03 12.33 2.13
CA GLY A 88 10.26 13.47 3.01
C GLY A 88 9.53 13.35 4.34
N LYS A 89 8.23 13.02 4.30
CA LYS A 89 7.40 12.92 5.51
C LYS A 89 6.36 11.81 5.38
N ILE A 90 6.28 10.96 6.40
CA ILE A 90 5.17 10.01 6.55
C ILE A 90 3.99 10.74 7.21
N LEU A 91 2.84 10.73 6.56
CA LEU A 91 1.63 11.37 7.08
C LEU A 91 0.86 10.38 7.97
N PRO A 92 0.17 10.87 9.02
CA PRO A 92 -0.66 10.01 9.84
C PRO A 92 -1.82 9.43 9.01
N ILE A 93 -2.30 8.24 9.39
CA ILE A 93 -3.47 7.60 8.76
C ILE A 93 -4.72 8.51 8.80
N GLY A 94 -4.80 9.36 9.82
CA GLY A 94 -5.93 10.25 10.04
C GLY A 94 -7.12 9.52 10.69
N SER A 95 -8.31 10.10 10.57
CA SER A 95 -9.53 9.52 11.13
C SER A 95 -10.04 8.37 10.26
N VAL A 96 -10.10 7.18 10.82
CA VAL A 96 -10.66 5.99 10.18
C VAL A 96 -12.04 5.65 10.74
N SER A 97 -12.90 5.02 9.93
CA SER A 97 -14.16 4.47 10.43
C SER A 97 -13.91 3.18 11.22
N LYS A 98 -14.94 2.70 11.92
CA LYS A 98 -14.86 1.44 12.66
C LYS A 98 -14.51 0.26 11.73
N GLU A 99 -15.15 0.21 10.56
CA GLU A 99 -14.93 -0.82 9.55
C GLU A 99 -13.50 -0.78 8.98
N GLU A 100 -12.94 0.41 8.76
CA GLU A 100 -11.55 0.56 8.32
C GLU A 100 -10.57 0.17 9.42
N GLN A 101 -10.86 0.50 10.68
CA GLN A 101 -10.05 0.08 11.81
C GLN A 101 -10.03 -1.44 11.94
N GLU A 102 -11.16 -2.11 11.69
CA GLU A 102 -11.24 -3.59 11.64
C GLU A 102 -10.34 -4.14 10.51
N LEU A 103 -10.33 -3.52 9.33
CA LEU A 103 -9.43 -3.90 8.22
C LEU A 103 -7.96 -3.70 8.58
N ILE A 104 -7.60 -2.59 9.22
CA ILE A 104 -6.24 -2.33 9.71
C ILE A 104 -5.85 -3.42 10.70
N ASN A 105 -6.69 -3.69 11.70
CA ASN A 105 -6.41 -4.68 12.73
C ASN A 105 -6.21 -6.09 12.14
N ALA A 106 -6.98 -6.45 11.11
CA ALA A 106 -6.81 -7.72 10.39
C ALA A 106 -5.52 -7.76 9.55
N CYS A 107 -5.09 -6.62 9.01
CA CYS A 107 -3.92 -6.50 8.16
C CYS A 107 -2.59 -6.58 8.93
N LEU A 108 -2.51 -6.00 10.14
CA LEU A 108 -1.26 -5.90 10.89
C LEU A 108 -0.58 -7.27 11.19
N PRO A 109 -1.29 -8.32 11.64
CA PRO A 109 -0.68 -9.64 11.86
C PRO A 109 -0.13 -10.28 10.58
N GLU A 110 -0.84 -10.14 9.46
CA GLU A 110 -0.40 -10.68 8.18
C GLU A 110 0.83 -9.93 7.64
N LEU A 111 0.84 -8.60 7.75
CA LEU A 111 2.00 -7.78 7.39
C LEU A 111 3.23 -8.16 8.20
N LYS A 112 3.09 -8.31 9.52
CA LYS A 112 4.19 -8.73 10.39
C LYS A 112 4.81 -10.05 9.92
N LYS A 113 3.97 -11.05 9.63
CA LYS A 113 4.42 -12.35 9.11
C LYS A 113 5.14 -12.22 7.77
N ASN A 114 4.60 -11.43 6.84
CA ASN A 114 5.17 -11.24 5.51
C ASN A 114 6.51 -10.48 5.54
N ILE A 115 6.62 -9.46 6.39
CA ILE A 115 7.86 -8.70 6.62
C ILE A 115 8.92 -9.61 7.22
N GLU A 116 8.60 -10.34 8.29
CA GLU A 116 9.54 -11.30 8.91
C GLU A 116 10.04 -12.34 7.90
N LYS A 117 9.15 -12.85 7.05
CA LYS A 117 9.50 -13.82 5.99
C LYS A 117 10.54 -13.21 5.04
N GLY A 118 10.34 -11.96 4.60
CA GLY A 118 11.29 -11.26 3.74
C GLY A 118 12.66 -11.06 4.39
N VAL A 119 12.68 -10.63 5.66
CA VAL A 119 13.92 -10.42 6.42
C VAL A 119 14.68 -11.72 6.64
N LYS A 120 13.99 -12.78 7.08
CA LYS A 120 14.58 -14.11 7.32
C LYS A 120 15.19 -14.70 6.05
N PHE A 121 14.51 -14.52 4.92
CA PHE A 121 15.01 -14.95 3.61
C PHE A 121 16.38 -14.31 3.29
N VAL A 122 16.52 -12.99 3.44
CA VAL A 122 17.78 -12.28 3.18
C VAL A 122 18.87 -12.67 4.18
N GLN A 123 18.51 -12.98 5.43
CA GLN A 123 19.44 -13.42 6.47
C GLN A 123 19.91 -14.88 6.33
N GLY A 124 19.42 -15.63 5.31
CA GLY A 124 19.78 -17.04 5.12
C GLY A 124 19.19 -17.98 6.18
N ARG A 125 18.14 -17.54 6.88
CA ARG A 125 17.45 -18.32 7.92
C ARG A 125 16.11 -18.80 7.35
N GLN A 126 16.13 -19.85 6.51
CA GLN A 126 14.91 -20.53 6.08
C GLN A 126 14.43 -21.52 7.13
#